data_AF-A0AA42FN72-F1
#
_entry.id   AF-A0AA42FN72-F1
#
_cell.length_a   1.000
_cell.length_b   1.000
_cell.length_c   1.000
_cell.angle_alpha   90.00
_cell.angle_beta   90.00
_cell.angle_gamma   90.00
#
_symmetry.space_group_name_H-M   'P 1'
#
loop_
_entity.id
_entity.type
_entity.pdbx_description
1 polymer ?
#
loop_
_entity_poly.entity_id
_entity_poly.type
_entity_poly.pdbx_seq_one_letter_code
_entity_poly.pdbx_strand_id
1 'polypeptide(L)'
;MSTLTVKLESLQTRGKGTEQRIATFLLDNRDSMIAMNAAELAQAAGVSSASVIRFSRQMGYRGYPEFKVDYLSDEKQHKAESLYGNLSRNDGTEQIIAKTGQMFISAIEKSLDLLEPSVIDDVAQKMNNAKRIVLFGVGSSAIVASDIYHKLIRINKHALFSYDLHVQLSYSANLNQDDLAIAVTARGNTQEINQMLRAAKETGCPTVALTRFGQDEAVKLADFSLPYFYDEQHTQLGIITPQVLQMIIFDTLFFKYLTLVDSDADLALQKGRQALIQGKS
;
A
#
# COMPACT_ATOMS: atom_id res chain seq x y z
N MET A 1 -12.61 -5.06 16.49
CA MET A 1 -13.07 -5.58 17.80
C MET A 1 -13.74 -6.92 17.63
N SER A 2 -13.17 -7.97 18.23
CA SER A 2 -13.73 -9.32 18.15
C SER A 2 -14.91 -9.51 19.11
N THR A 3 -15.71 -10.54 18.82
CA THR A 3 -16.81 -11.02 19.66
C THR A 3 -16.33 -11.47 21.06
N LEU A 4 -15.08 -11.92 21.20
CA LEU A 4 -14.54 -12.42 22.48
C LEU A 4 -14.16 -11.26 23.41
N THR A 5 -13.42 -10.27 22.92
CA THR A 5 -13.05 -9.07 23.70
C THR A 5 -14.30 -8.36 24.25
N VAL A 6 -15.35 -8.17 23.42
CA VAL A 6 -16.62 -7.55 23.85
C VAL A 6 -17.31 -8.34 24.96
N LYS A 7 -17.27 -9.67 24.91
CA LYS A 7 -17.81 -10.52 25.98
C LYS A 7 -17.01 -10.37 27.28
N LEU A 8 -15.68 -10.31 27.20
CA LEU A 8 -14.83 -10.12 28.37
C LEU A 8 -15.04 -8.75 29.04
N GLU A 9 -15.13 -7.67 28.27
CA GLU A 9 -15.42 -6.31 28.79
C GLU A 9 -16.80 -6.25 29.46
N SER A 10 -17.80 -6.90 28.87
CA SER A 10 -19.12 -7.05 29.46
C SER A 10 -19.05 -7.80 30.81
N LEU A 11 -18.27 -8.88 30.90
CA LEU A 11 -18.10 -9.65 32.14
C LEU A 11 -17.25 -8.93 33.19
N GLN A 12 -16.29 -8.10 32.79
CA GLN A 12 -15.54 -7.23 33.70
C GLN A 12 -16.47 -6.24 34.41
N THR A 13 -17.47 -5.72 33.70
CA THR A 13 -18.39 -4.71 34.23
C THR A 13 -19.62 -5.32 34.91
N ARG A 14 -20.15 -6.43 34.38
CA ARG A 14 -21.47 -7.00 34.76
C ARG A 14 -21.39 -8.42 35.33
N GLY A 15 -20.24 -9.08 35.25
CA GLY A 15 -20.04 -10.43 35.78
C GLY A 15 -20.06 -10.46 37.31
N LYS A 16 -20.28 -11.64 37.89
CA LYS A 16 -20.32 -11.81 39.35
C LYS A 16 -19.12 -12.60 39.85
N GLY A 17 -18.42 -12.05 40.85
CA GLY A 17 -17.36 -12.73 41.61
C GLY A 17 -16.29 -13.36 40.71
N THR A 18 -16.38 -14.68 40.52
CA THR A 18 -15.47 -15.46 39.70
C THR A 18 -15.37 -14.99 38.25
N GLU A 19 -16.49 -14.71 37.58
CA GLU A 19 -16.50 -14.32 36.15
C GLU A 19 -15.81 -12.98 35.96
N GLN A 20 -16.10 -12.03 36.83
CA GLN A 20 -15.49 -10.71 36.83
C GLN A 20 -13.98 -10.78 37.06
N ARG A 21 -13.53 -11.59 38.02
CA ARG A 21 -12.10 -11.74 38.34
C ARG A 21 -11.31 -12.35 37.19
N ILE A 22 -11.85 -13.39 36.54
CA ILE A 22 -11.21 -14.00 35.37
C ILE A 22 -11.17 -13.01 34.21
N ALA A 23 -12.28 -12.33 33.90
CA ALA A 23 -12.33 -11.34 32.82
C ALA A 23 -11.39 -10.16 33.04
N THR A 24 -11.35 -9.62 34.27
CA THR A 24 -10.46 -8.51 34.65
C THR A 24 -9.00 -8.91 34.49
N PHE A 25 -8.61 -10.07 35.03
CA PHE A 25 -7.24 -10.55 34.92
C PHE A 25 -6.79 -10.69 33.45
N LEU A 26 -7.63 -11.28 32.61
CA LEU A 26 -7.33 -11.46 31.18
C LEU A 26 -7.17 -10.12 30.47
N LEU A 27 -8.08 -9.17 30.69
CA LEU A 27 -8.03 -7.85 30.06
C LEU A 27 -6.83 -7.01 30.53
N ASP A 28 -6.43 -7.14 31.79
CA ASP A 28 -5.31 -6.40 32.37
C ASP A 28 -3.94 -7.04 32.07
N ASN A 29 -3.90 -8.35 31.79
CA ASN A 29 -2.66 -9.13 31.64
C ASN A 29 -2.66 -9.95 30.34
N ARG A 30 -3.01 -9.29 29.23
CA ARG A 30 -3.28 -9.92 27.94
C ARG A 30 -2.18 -10.86 27.41
N ASP A 31 -0.91 -10.54 27.67
CA ASP A 31 0.25 -11.33 27.25
C ASP A 31 0.57 -12.57 28.09
N SER A 32 0.06 -12.62 29.32
CA SER A 32 0.44 -13.64 30.31
C SER A 32 -0.13 -15.04 30.01
N MET A 33 -1.20 -15.11 29.20
CA MET A 33 -1.99 -16.33 29.02
C MET A 33 -1.31 -17.39 28.15
N ILE A 34 -0.32 -17.01 27.33
CA ILE A 34 0.43 -17.92 26.44
C ILE A 34 1.04 -19.08 27.22
N ALA A 35 1.62 -18.80 28.39
CA ALA A 35 2.30 -19.80 29.21
C ALA A 35 1.37 -20.52 30.20
N MET A 36 0.15 -20.03 30.44
CA MET A 36 -0.68 -20.50 31.55
C MET A 36 -1.56 -21.71 31.21
N ASN A 37 -1.53 -22.73 32.06
CA ASN A 37 -2.55 -23.77 32.15
C ASN A 37 -3.74 -23.31 33.02
N ALA A 38 -4.81 -24.12 33.11
CA ALA A 38 -6.03 -23.72 33.82
C ALA A 38 -5.82 -23.49 35.32
N ALA A 39 -4.87 -24.18 35.96
CA ALA A 39 -4.55 -24.00 37.37
C ALA A 39 -3.74 -22.73 37.61
N GLU A 40 -2.81 -22.41 36.72
CA GLU A 40 -2.01 -21.18 36.77
C GLU A 40 -2.89 -19.95 36.55
N LEU A 41 -3.81 -19.98 35.58
CA LEU A 41 -4.79 -18.92 35.39
C LEU A 41 -5.70 -18.78 36.62
N ALA A 42 -6.11 -19.90 37.22
CA ALA A 42 -6.94 -19.88 38.42
C ALA A 42 -6.22 -19.22 39.60
N GLN A 43 -4.94 -19.54 39.79
CA GLN A 43 -4.10 -18.91 40.82
C GLN A 43 -3.95 -17.41 40.56
N ALA A 44 -3.65 -17.00 39.33
CA ALA A 44 -3.44 -15.61 38.96
C ALA A 44 -4.71 -14.75 39.09
N ALA A 45 -5.87 -15.29 38.73
CA ALA A 45 -7.17 -14.64 38.93
C ALA A 45 -7.74 -14.82 40.37
N GLY A 46 -7.09 -15.64 41.20
CA GLY A 46 -7.48 -16.00 42.57
C GLY A 46 -8.82 -16.73 42.68
N VAL A 47 -9.07 -17.65 41.76
CA VAL A 47 -10.25 -18.54 41.70
C VAL A 47 -9.81 -20.01 41.71
N SER A 48 -10.75 -20.95 41.70
CA SER A 48 -10.42 -22.39 41.59
C SER A 48 -10.29 -22.84 40.13
N SER A 49 -9.48 -23.88 39.84
CA SER A 49 -9.32 -24.43 38.48
C SER A 49 -10.64 -24.92 37.88
N ALA A 50 -11.53 -25.48 38.71
CA ALA A 50 -12.89 -25.86 38.30
C ALA A 50 -13.72 -24.64 37.85
N SER A 51 -13.45 -23.47 38.43
CA SER A 51 -14.11 -22.23 38.05
C SER A 51 -13.65 -21.70 36.70
N VAL A 52 -12.36 -21.83 36.37
CA VAL A 52 -11.82 -21.49 35.04
C VAL A 52 -12.44 -22.39 33.96
N ILE A 53 -12.55 -23.69 34.21
CA ILE A 53 -13.17 -24.64 33.26
C ILE A 53 -14.66 -24.31 33.05
N ARG A 54 -15.39 -24.00 34.13
CA ARG A 54 -16.80 -23.59 34.06
C ARG A 54 -16.96 -22.28 33.30
N PHE A 55 -16.10 -21.30 33.56
CA PHE A 55 -16.07 -20.03 32.83
C PHE A 55 -15.88 -20.24 31.32
N SER A 56 -14.89 -21.05 30.91
CA SER A 56 -14.68 -21.37 29.49
C SER A 56 -15.92 -22.01 28.85
N ARG A 57 -16.64 -22.86 29.59
CA ARG A 57 -17.90 -23.45 29.11
C ARG A 57 -19.04 -22.44 28.99
N GLN A 58 -19.18 -21.53 29.96
CA GLN A 58 -20.16 -20.45 29.91
C GLN A 58 -19.91 -19.50 28.74
N MET A 59 -18.65 -19.30 28.36
CA MET A 59 -18.26 -18.48 27.20
C MET A 59 -18.56 -19.15 25.85
N GLY A 60 -18.95 -20.43 25.85
CA GLY A 60 -19.36 -21.18 24.66
C GLY A 60 -18.34 -22.23 24.17
N TYR A 61 -17.27 -22.48 24.92
CA TYR A 61 -16.21 -23.42 24.54
C TYR A 61 -16.37 -24.78 25.26
N ARG A 62 -15.78 -25.84 24.72
CA ARG A 62 -15.82 -27.19 25.32
C ARG A 62 -15.01 -27.24 26.64
N GLY A 63 -14.01 -26.37 26.78
CA GLY A 63 -13.19 -26.22 27.97
C GLY A 63 -12.07 -25.19 27.80
N TYR A 64 -11.19 -25.11 28.80
CA TYR A 64 -10.09 -24.14 28.84
C TYR A 64 -9.13 -24.20 27.63
N PRO A 65 -8.70 -25.37 27.11
CA PRO A 65 -7.79 -25.40 25.97
C PRO A 65 -8.34 -24.71 24.72
N GLU A 66 -9.63 -24.92 24.41
CA GLU A 66 -10.28 -24.30 23.25
C GLU A 66 -10.47 -22.80 23.47
N PHE A 67 -10.88 -22.40 24.68
CA PHE A 67 -10.94 -20.98 25.07
C PHE A 67 -9.58 -20.29 24.93
N LYS A 68 -8.50 -20.95 25.37
CA LYS A 68 -7.14 -20.41 25.28
C LYS A 68 -6.69 -20.19 23.84
N VAL A 69 -6.98 -21.13 22.94
CA VAL A 69 -6.65 -20.97 21.51
C VAL A 69 -7.38 -19.78 20.91
N ASP A 70 -8.68 -19.63 21.19
CA ASP A 70 -9.48 -18.52 20.65
C ASP A 70 -9.04 -17.17 21.23
N TYR A 71 -8.79 -17.11 22.54
CA TYR A 71 -8.26 -15.92 23.21
C TYR A 71 -6.89 -15.50 22.67
N LEU A 72 -5.96 -16.43 22.47
CA LEU A 72 -4.65 -16.09 21.90
C LEU A 72 -4.73 -15.66 20.43
N SER A 73 -5.72 -16.14 19.70
CA SER A 73 -5.99 -15.70 18.32
C SER A 73 -6.60 -14.30 18.31
N ASP A 74 -7.55 -14.03 19.22
CA ASP A 74 -8.13 -12.71 19.43
C ASP A 74 -7.08 -11.68 19.87
N GLU A 75 -6.20 -12.02 20.81
CA GLU A 75 -5.11 -11.15 21.25
C GLU A 75 -4.14 -10.79 20.14
N LYS A 76 -3.80 -11.75 19.27
CA LYS A 76 -2.99 -11.47 18.07
C LYS A 76 -3.68 -10.50 17.14
N GLN A 77 -4.99 -10.66 16.93
CA GLN A 77 -5.78 -9.77 16.10
C GLN A 77 -5.92 -8.38 16.75
N HIS A 78 -6.16 -8.29 18.06
CA HIS A 78 -6.29 -7.04 18.79
C HIS A 78 -4.97 -6.29 18.89
N LYS A 79 -3.85 -6.99 19.09
CA LYS A 79 -2.51 -6.39 18.98
C LYS A 79 -2.26 -5.88 17.57
N ALA A 80 -2.62 -6.65 16.55
CA ALA A 80 -2.53 -6.16 15.18
C ALA A 80 -3.42 -4.92 14.93
N GLU A 81 -4.65 -4.89 15.44
CA GLU A 81 -5.56 -3.74 15.33
C GLU A 81 -5.08 -2.52 16.16
N SER A 82 -4.42 -2.71 17.30
CA SER A 82 -3.94 -1.61 18.16
C SER A 82 -2.57 -1.05 17.73
N LEU A 83 -1.67 -1.90 17.24
CA LEU A 83 -0.37 -1.53 16.70
C LEU A 83 -0.45 -1.08 15.24
N TYR A 84 -1.47 -1.52 14.49
CA TYR A 84 -1.55 -1.32 13.03
C TYR A 84 -2.92 -0.81 12.56
N GLY A 85 -3.80 -0.40 13.48
CA GLY A 85 -5.01 0.35 13.16
C GLY A 85 -4.72 1.83 12.87
N ASN A 86 -5.78 2.59 12.59
CA ASN A 86 -5.68 4.04 12.32
C ASN A 86 -4.94 4.78 13.45
N LEU A 87 -4.15 5.79 13.09
CA LEU A 87 -3.64 6.81 14.02
C LEU A 87 -4.79 7.39 14.85
N SER A 88 -4.58 7.46 16.16
CA SER A 88 -5.47 8.03 17.15
C SER A 88 -4.87 9.32 17.70
N ARG A 89 -5.71 10.26 18.13
CA ARG A 89 -5.27 11.48 18.83
C ARG A 89 -4.50 11.18 20.12
N ASN A 90 -4.70 9.99 20.69
CA ASN A 90 -4.05 9.55 21.93
C ASN A 90 -2.79 8.73 21.67
N ASP A 91 -2.40 8.50 20.42
CA ASP A 91 -1.18 7.74 20.12
C ASP A 91 0.05 8.54 20.54
N GLY A 92 0.96 7.89 21.27
CA GLY A 92 2.29 8.43 21.54
C GLY A 92 3.16 8.44 20.28
N THR A 93 4.22 9.25 20.25
CA THR A 93 5.11 9.36 19.07
C THR A 93 5.67 8.00 18.61
N GLU A 94 6.06 7.12 19.53
CA GLU A 94 6.54 5.76 19.19
C GLU A 94 5.49 4.93 18.46
N GLN A 95 4.22 5.02 18.90
CA GLN A 95 3.11 4.34 18.25
C GLN A 95 2.83 4.94 16.87
N ILE A 96 2.92 6.26 16.71
CA ILE A 96 2.76 6.93 15.41
C ILE A 96 3.83 6.47 14.42
N ILE A 97 5.10 6.38 14.85
CA ILE A 97 6.21 5.89 14.01
C ILE A 97 5.93 4.45 13.58
N ALA A 98 5.58 3.56 14.52
CA ALA A 98 5.30 2.16 14.22
C ALA A 98 4.08 1.98 13.28
N LYS A 99 2.96 2.68 13.58
CA LYS A 99 1.74 2.65 12.77
C LYS A 99 1.98 3.17 11.36
N THR A 100 2.73 4.27 11.21
CA THR A 100 3.06 4.83 9.89
C THR A 100 3.87 3.84 9.06
N GLY A 101 4.91 3.25 9.64
CA GLY A 101 5.72 2.24 8.98
C GLY A 101 4.88 1.05 8.50
N GLN A 102 4.07 0.47 9.39
CA GLN A 102 3.25 -0.68 9.01
C GLN A 102 2.18 -0.33 7.97
N MET A 103 1.56 0.84 8.08
CA MET A 103 0.57 1.31 7.12
C MET A 103 1.17 1.33 5.70
N PHE A 104 2.37 1.87 5.54
CA PHE A 104 3.04 1.87 4.24
C PHE A 104 3.50 0.48 3.82
N ILE A 105 4.05 -0.35 4.72
CA ILE A 105 4.43 -1.75 4.40
C ILE A 105 3.22 -2.51 3.85
N SER A 106 2.10 -2.49 4.56
CA SER A 106 0.88 -3.19 4.14
C SER A 106 0.32 -2.62 2.83
N ALA A 107 0.35 -1.29 2.64
CA ALA A 107 -0.11 -0.68 1.41
C ALA A 107 0.82 -1.01 0.22
N ILE A 108 2.13 -1.12 0.43
CA ILE A 108 3.10 -1.54 -0.58
C ILE A 108 2.83 -3.00 -0.96
N GLU A 109 2.74 -3.91 0.02
CA GLU A 109 2.45 -5.34 -0.22
C GLU A 109 1.16 -5.51 -1.04
N LYS A 110 0.06 -4.88 -0.59
CA LYS A 110 -1.21 -4.90 -1.32
C LYS A 110 -1.12 -4.30 -2.71
N SER A 111 -0.31 -3.26 -2.92
CA SER A 111 -0.14 -2.65 -4.24
C SER A 111 0.62 -3.56 -5.19
N LEU A 112 1.67 -4.23 -4.70
CA LEU A 112 2.45 -5.18 -5.49
C LEU A 112 1.62 -6.43 -5.85
N ASP A 113 0.75 -6.90 -4.96
CA ASP A 113 -0.17 -8.03 -5.21
C ASP A 113 -1.20 -7.74 -6.31
N LEU A 114 -1.45 -6.47 -6.65
CA LEU A 114 -2.36 -6.08 -7.74
C LEU A 114 -1.71 -6.10 -9.11
N LEU A 115 -0.39 -6.28 -9.19
CA LEU A 115 0.33 -6.27 -10.45
C LEU A 115 0.18 -7.59 -11.19
N GLU A 116 -0.27 -7.51 -12.43
CA GLU A 116 -0.29 -8.64 -13.35
C GLU A 116 1.07 -8.75 -14.06
N PRO A 117 1.82 -9.86 -13.90
CA PRO A 117 3.16 -9.99 -14.49
C PRO A 117 3.19 -9.80 -16.01
N SER A 118 2.16 -10.27 -16.72
CA SER A 118 2.04 -10.09 -18.17
C SER A 118 1.91 -8.62 -18.58
N VAL A 119 1.16 -7.82 -17.81
CA VAL A 119 1.03 -6.38 -18.06
C VAL A 119 2.37 -5.67 -17.83
N ILE A 120 3.12 -6.05 -16.79
CA ILE A 120 4.46 -5.51 -16.54
C ILE A 120 5.40 -5.83 -17.71
N ASP A 121 5.39 -7.07 -18.20
CA ASP A 121 6.20 -7.49 -19.34
C ASP A 121 5.82 -6.73 -20.62
N ASP A 122 4.53 -6.61 -20.92
CA ASP A 122 4.02 -5.90 -22.11
C ASP A 122 4.39 -4.41 -22.06
N VAL A 123 4.17 -3.75 -20.92
CA VAL A 123 4.50 -2.32 -20.77
C VAL A 123 6.01 -2.10 -20.84
N ALA A 124 6.83 -2.97 -20.25
CA ALA A 124 8.29 -2.89 -20.35
C ALA A 124 8.76 -3.01 -21.81
N GLN A 125 8.14 -3.91 -22.60
CA GLN A 125 8.45 -4.04 -24.02
C GLN A 125 8.01 -2.79 -24.82
N LYS A 126 6.85 -2.21 -24.50
CA LYS A 126 6.40 -0.94 -25.09
C LYS A 126 7.36 0.20 -24.75
N MET A 127 7.81 0.28 -23.51
CA MET A 127 8.85 1.23 -23.08
C MET A 127 10.12 1.02 -23.90
N ASN A 128 10.57 -0.22 -24.11
CA ASN A 128 11.77 -0.49 -24.90
C ASN A 128 11.64 -0.01 -26.35
N ASN A 129 10.53 -0.35 -27.01
CA ASN A 129 10.30 -0.06 -28.42
C ASN A 129 9.95 1.41 -28.72
N ALA A 130 9.45 2.17 -27.74
CA ALA A 130 9.01 3.55 -27.95
C ALA A 130 10.17 4.48 -28.34
N LYS A 131 9.98 5.34 -29.35
CA LYS A 131 10.92 6.40 -29.72
C LYS A 131 11.07 7.44 -28.62
N ARG A 132 9.98 7.76 -27.94
CA ARG A 132 9.96 8.59 -26.73
C ARG A 132 8.83 8.18 -25.80
N ILE A 133 9.03 8.42 -24.51
CA ILE A 133 8.02 8.22 -23.46
C ILE A 133 7.55 9.60 -23.00
N VAL A 134 6.26 9.90 -23.13
CA VAL A 134 5.67 11.17 -22.70
C VAL A 134 4.88 10.95 -21.41
N LEU A 135 5.20 11.76 -20.41
CA LEU A 135 4.67 11.62 -19.06
C LEU A 135 3.63 12.71 -18.78
N PHE A 136 2.49 12.28 -18.26
CA PHE A 136 1.41 13.19 -17.85
C PHE A 136 1.17 13.08 -16.35
N GLY A 137 1.01 14.23 -15.69
CA GLY A 137 0.78 14.27 -14.25
C GLY A 137 0.59 15.70 -13.77
N VAL A 138 -0.41 15.93 -12.93
CA VAL A 138 -0.72 17.25 -12.36
C VAL A 138 -0.71 17.19 -10.83
N GLY A 139 -0.46 18.33 -10.18
CA GLY A 139 -0.42 18.43 -8.72
C GLY A 139 0.59 17.46 -8.09
N SER A 140 0.17 16.68 -7.08
CA SER A 140 1.04 15.70 -6.42
C SER A 140 1.54 14.60 -7.36
N SER A 141 0.76 14.24 -8.39
CA SER A 141 1.17 13.22 -9.37
C SER A 141 2.24 13.74 -10.35
N ALA A 142 2.38 15.06 -10.48
CA ALA A 142 3.49 15.67 -11.24
C ALA A 142 4.86 15.37 -10.60
N ILE A 143 4.92 15.19 -9.27
CA ILE A 143 6.14 14.81 -8.55
C ILE A 143 6.60 13.42 -8.98
N VAL A 144 5.66 12.47 -9.06
CA VAL A 144 5.93 11.10 -9.49
C VAL A 144 6.27 11.05 -10.97
N ALA A 145 5.54 11.77 -11.82
CA ALA A 145 5.87 11.89 -13.24
C ALA A 145 7.28 12.46 -13.47
N SER A 146 7.70 13.46 -12.67
CA SER A 146 9.06 14.00 -12.70
C SER A 146 10.12 12.98 -12.23
N ASP A 147 9.84 12.21 -11.19
CA ASP A 147 10.73 11.13 -10.74
C ASP A 147 10.93 10.06 -11.84
N ILE A 148 9.84 9.64 -12.47
CA ILE A 148 9.86 8.73 -13.63
C ILE A 148 10.71 9.31 -14.76
N TYR A 149 10.49 10.57 -15.12
CA TYR A 149 11.28 11.28 -16.12
C TYR A 149 12.78 11.20 -15.81
N HIS A 150 13.17 11.50 -14.57
CA HIS A 150 14.57 11.44 -14.14
C HIS A 150 15.16 10.03 -14.14
N LYS A 151 14.36 8.98 -13.93
CA LYS A 151 14.81 7.58 -14.05
C LYS A 151 15.09 7.22 -15.52
N LEU A 152 14.20 7.61 -16.42
CA LEU A 152 14.32 7.32 -17.87
C LEU A 152 15.51 8.03 -18.53
N ILE A 153 15.68 9.34 -18.30
CA ILE A 153 16.78 10.07 -18.93
C ILE A 153 18.16 9.60 -18.42
N ARG A 154 18.24 9.05 -17.21
CA ARG A 154 19.49 8.52 -16.64
C ARG A 154 20.03 7.30 -17.37
N ILE A 155 19.16 6.55 -18.03
CA ILE A 155 19.52 5.42 -18.90
C ILE A 155 19.43 5.79 -20.39
N ASN A 156 19.50 7.08 -20.70
CA ASN A 156 19.42 7.62 -22.05
C ASN A 156 18.13 7.25 -22.81
N LYS A 157 17.03 7.00 -22.08
CA LYS A 157 15.71 6.87 -22.70
C LYS A 157 15.14 8.26 -22.94
N HIS A 158 14.75 8.54 -24.19
CA HIS A 158 14.11 9.80 -24.53
C HIS A 158 12.75 9.89 -23.83
N ALA A 159 12.66 10.77 -22.84
CA ALA A 159 11.44 11.02 -22.09
C ALA A 159 11.10 12.52 -22.11
N LEU A 160 9.81 12.85 -22.07
CA LEU A 160 9.30 14.22 -22.02
C LEU A 160 8.35 14.37 -20.84
N PHE A 161 8.55 15.44 -20.06
CA PHE A 161 7.68 15.84 -18.96
C PHE A 161 7.77 17.36 -18.78
N SER A 162 6.66 17.98 -18.36
CA SER A 162 6.61 19.39 -17.98
C SER A 162 5.65 19.56 -16.80
N TYR A 163 5.96 20.47 -15.87
CA TYR A 163 4.99 20.89 -14.85
C TYR A 163 3.88 21.77 -15.42
N ASP A 164 4.10 22.36 -16.60
CA ASP A 164 3.10 23.18 -17.28
C ASP A 164 2.07 22.30 -18.00
N LEU A 165 0.81 22.49 -17.64
CA LEU A 165 -0.32 21.73 -18.18
C LEU A 165 -0.51 21.95 -19.69
N HIS A 166 -0.35 23.18 -20.18
CA HIS A 166 -0.51 23.47 -21.61
C HIS A 166 0.61 22.82 -22.44
N VAL A 167 1.81 22.73 -21.89
CA VAL A 167 2.91 21.98 -22.50
C VAL A 167 2.57 20.48 -22.56
N GLN A 168 2.05 19.89 -21.47
CA GLN A 168 1.62 18.48 -21.48
C GLN A 168 0.50 18.22 -22.51
N LEU A 169 -0.52 19.09 -22.58
CA LEU A 169 -1.57 19.02 -23.60
C LEU A 169 -0.98 19.09 -25.02
N SER A 170 -0.02 19.99 -25.24
CA SER A 170 0.67 20.10 -26.53
C SER A 170 1.46 18.84 -26.88
N TYR A 171 2.08 18.18 -25.90
CA TYR A 171 2.71 16.88 -26.13
C TYR A 171 1.68 15.83 -26.54
N SER A 172 0.54 15.73 -25.83
CA SER A 172 -0.49 14.74 -26.14
C SER A 172 -1.05 14.86 -27.56
N ALA A 173 -1.17 16.09 -28.08
CA ALA A 173 -1.67 16.35 -29.42
C ALA A 173 -0.71 15.92 -30.55
N ASN A 174 0.56 15.69 -30.23
CA ASN A 174 1.62 15.34 -31.19
C ASN A 174 2.17 13.92 -30.99
N LEU A 175 1.47 13.08 -30.22
CA LEU A 175 1.80 11.67 -30.08
C LEU A 175 1.49 10.88 -31.35
N ASN A 176 2.11 9.71 -31.49
CA ASN A 176 1.82 8.75 -32.54
C ASN A 176 2.14 7.32 -32.07
N GLN A 177 1.89 6.33 -32.93
CA GLN A 177 2.08 4.90 -32.64
C GLN A 177 3.51 4.48 -32.23
N ASP A 178 4.54 5.28 -32.54
CA ASP A 178 5.92 5.00 -32.15
C ASP A 178 6.27 5.54 -30.74
N ASP A 179 5.37 6.28 -30.11
CA ASP A 179 5.54 6.85 -28.79
C ASP A 179 4.90 5.97 -27.70
N LEU A 180 5.11 6.31 -26.43
CA LEU A 180 4.38 5.75 -25.29
C LEU A 180 3.92 6.87 -24.37
N ALA A 181 2.63 6.91 -24.06
CA ALA A 181 2.07 7.82 -23.07
C ALA A 181 1.92 7.11 -21.72
N ILE A 182 2.48 7.68 -20.65
CA ILE A 182 2.26 7.21 -19.28
C ILE A 182 1.64 8.34 -18.47
N ALA A 183 0.39 8.14 -18.04
CA ALA A 183 -0.35 9.07 -17.20
C ALA A 183 -0.30 8.63 -15.75
N VAL A 184 0.13 9.54 -14.87
CA VAL A 184 0.10 9.36 -13.42
C VAL A 184 -1.06 10.16 -12.85
N THR A 185 -2.03 9.46 -12.26
CA THR A 185 -3.24 10.10 -11.70
C THR A 185 -3.75 9.33 -10.50
N ALA A 186 -3.90 10.01 -9.36
CA ALA A 186 -4.24 9.31 -8.13
C ALA A 186 -5.68 8.78 -8.07
N ARG A 187 -6.61 9.52 -8.70
CA ARG A 187 -8.06 9.23 -8.65
C ARG A 187 -8.62 8.76 -9.99
N GLY A 188 -7.79 8.68 -11.03
CA GLY A 188 -8.17 8.28 -12.39
C GLY A 188 -9.24 9.14 -13.10
N ASN A 189 -9.78 10.18 -12.46
CA ASN A 189 -10.89 11.00 -12.98
C ASN A 189 -10.51 12.48 -13.20
N THR A 190 -9.21 12.79 -13.19
CA THR A 190 -8.70 14.14 -13.47
C THR A 190 -8.94 14.49 -14.94
N GLN A 191 -9.75 15.52 -15.19
CA GLN A 191 -10.27 15.85 -16.52
C GLN A 191 -9.16 16.05 -17.54
N GLU A 192 -8.12 16.80 -17.18
CA GLU A 192 -6.99 17.12 -18.05
C GLU A 192 -6.16 15.87 -18.41
N ILE A 193 -5.93 15.00 -17.43
CA ILE A 193 -5.23 13.72 -17.66
C ILE A 193 -6.04 12.84 -18.61
N ASN A 194 -7.35 12.76 -18.41
CA ASN A 194 -8.24 11.98 -19.26
C ASN A 194 -8.36 12.57 -20.67
N GLN A 195 -8.27 13.88 -20.82
CA GLN A 195 -8.16 14.54 -22.12
C GLN A 195 -6.86 14.14 -22.85
N MET A 196 -5.73 14.13 -22.15
CA MET A 196 -4.43 13.74 -22.74
C MET A 196 -4.39 12.26 -23.11
N LEU A 197 -4.97 11.38 -22.28
CA LEU A 197 -5.11 9.95 -22.60
C LEU A 197 -6.00 9.72 -23.83
N ARG A 198 -7.12 10.46 -23.96
CA ARG A 198 -7.98 10.41 -25.16
C ARG A 198 -7.22 10.82 -26.41
N ALA A 199 -6.52 11.97 -26.37
CA ALA A 199 -5.74 12.45 -27.50
C ALA A 199 -4.64 11.45 -27.92
N ALA A 200 -3.94 10.85 -26.95
CA ALA A 200 -2.96 9.81 -27.22
C ALA A 200 -3.60 8.61 -27.93
N LYS A 201 -4.74 8.11 -27.43
CA LYS A 201 -5.46 6.96 -28.00
C LYS A 201 -5.95 7.22 -29.42
N GLU A 202 -6.46 8.42 -29.71
CA GLU A 202 -6.91 8.83 -31.04
C GLU A 202 -5.80 8.79 -32.09
N THR A 203 -4.54 8.97 -31.68
CA THR A 203 -3.36 8.88 -32.55
C THR A 203 -2.76 7.47 -32.66
N GLY A 204 -3.37 6.48 -32.00
CA GLY A 204 -2.85 5.10 -31.93
C GLY A 204 -1.61 4.95 -31.05
N CYS A 205 -1.25 5.98 -30.27
CA CYS A 205 -0.18 5.88 -29.28
C CYS A 205 -0.59 4.93 -28.15
N PRO A 206 0.22 3.90 -27.83
CA PRO A 206 0.04 3.10 -26.63
C PRO A 206 -0.04 3.97 -25.38
N THR A 207 -0.97 3.62 -24.48
CA THR A 207 -1.26 4.40 -23.27
C THR A 207 -1.21 3.54 -22.01
N VAL A 208 -0.61 4.08 -20.94
CA VAL A 208 -0.49 3.45 -19.63
C VAL A 208 -1.06 4.40 -18.57
N ALA A 209 -1.93 3.90 -17.69
CA ALA A 209 -2.40 4.64 -16.52
C ALA A 209 -1.80 4.07 -15.24
N LEU A 210 -1.01 4.87 -14.52
CA LEU A 210 -0.57 4.61 -13.15
C LEU A 210 -1.56 5.29 -12.20
N THR A 211 -2.47 4.49 -11.64
CA THR A 211 -3.63 4.98 -10.87
C THR A 211 -4.02 3.98 -9.78
N ARG A 212 -4.89 4.39 -8.86
CA ARG A 212 -5.47 3.47 -7.88
C ARG A 212 -6.22 2.32 -8.57
N PHE A 213 -6.31 1.17 -7.90
CA PHE A 213 -7.18 0.09 -8.34
C PHE A 213 -8.65 0.52 -8.35
N GLY A 214 -9.35 0.25 -9.46
CA GLY A 214 -10.76 0.62 -9.63
C GLY A 214 -11.20 0.68 -11.08
N GLN A 215 -12.39 1.24 -11.30
CA GLN A 215 -13.05 1.40 -12.61
C GLN A 215 -13.07 2.86 -13.06
N ASP A 216 -12.02 3.60 -12.74
CA ASP A 216 -11.89 5.02 -13.05
C ASP A 216 -11.76 5.26 -14.57
N GLU A 217 -12.05 6.48 -15.01
CA GLU A 217 -12.02 6.86 -16.42
C GLU A 217 -10.65 6.63 -17.07
N ALA A 218 -9.55 6.94 -16.36
CA ALA A 218 -8.19 6.70 -16.85
C ALA A 218 -7.92 5.23 -17.17
N VAL A 219 -8.50 4.29 -16.41
CA VAL A 219 -8.35 2.83 -16.63
C VAL A 219 -9.06 2.41 -17.92
N LYS A 220 -10.20 3.01 -18.24
CA LYS A 220 -10.97 2.74 -19.47
C LYS A 220 -10.29 3.34 -20.71
N LEU A 221 -9.65 4.48 -20.53
CA LEU A 221 -8.97 5.18 -21.61
C LEU A 221 -7.63 4.53 -21.95
N ALA A 222 -6.85 4.12 -20.94
CA ALA A 222 -5.54 3.53 -21.16
C ALA A 222 -5.62 2.10 -21.74
N ASP A 223 -4.61 1.70 -22.51
CA ASP A 223 -4.45 0.33 -23.00
C ASP A 223 -3.94 -0.60 -21.90
N PHE A 224 -3.13 -0.06 -20.99
CA PHE A 224 -2.59 -0.76 -19.82
C PHE A 224 -2.85 0.03 -18.54
N SER A 225 -3.11 -0.69 -17.45
CA SER A 225 -3.28 -0.13 -16.12
C SER A 225 -2.21 -0.68 -15.18
N LEU A 226 -1.58 0.20 -14.42
CA LEU A 226 -0.66 -0.11 -13.33
C LEU A 226 -1.35 0.29 -12.03
N PRO A 227 -2.15 -0.61 -11.43
CA PRO A 227 -2.92 -0.30 -10.24
C PRO A 227 -2.02 -0.21 -9.00
N TYR A 228 -2.41 0.62 -8.04
CA TYR A 228 -1.91 0.56 -6.67
C TYR A 228 -3.08 0.56 -5.67
N PHE A 229 -2.82 0.05 -4.47
CA PHE A 229 -3.81 0.02 -3.41
C PHE A 229 -4.05 1.45 -2.87
N TYR A 230 -5.31 1.90 -2.90
CA TYR A 230 -5.71 3.17 -2.32
C TYR A 230 -7.11 3.04 -1.75
N ASP A 231 -7.23 3.28 -0.45
CA ASP A 231 -8.52 3.27 0.23
C ASP A 231 -8.88 4.69 0.66
N GLU A 232 -9.83 5.29 -0.07
CA GLU A 232 -10.37 6.63 0.22
C GLU A 232 -11.10 6.69 1.57
N GLN A 233 -11.58 5.56 2.08
CA GLN A 233 -12.30 5.46 3.36
C GLN A 233 -11.35 5.24 4.54
N HIS A 234 -10.10 4.82 4.30
CA HIS A 234 -9.06 4.89 5.32
C HIS A 234 -8.65 6.35 5.54
N THR A 235 -9.11 6.89 6.67
CA THR A 235 -8.97 8.30 7.08
C THR A 235 -7.57 8.90 7.01
N GLN A 236 -6.50 8.11 6.83
CA GLN A 236 -5.11 8.59 6.82
C GLN A 236 -4.45 8.47 5.45
N LEU A 237 -4.62 7.35 4.75
CA LEU A 237 -4.24 7.25 3.33
C LEU A 237 -5.14 8.12 2.44
N GLY A 238 -6.36 8.45 2.87
CA GLY A 238 -7.20 9.44 2.19
C GLY A 238 -6.76 10.90 2.38
N ILE A 239 -5.88 11.21 3.34
CA ILE A 239 -5.34 12.56 3.58
C ILE A 239 -4.15 12.84 2.66
N ILE A 240 -3.36 11.81 2.33
CA ILE A 240 -2.17 11.92 1.48
C ILE A 240 -2.38 11.17 0.17
N THR A 241 -2.04 11.77 -0.97
CA THR A 241 -1.83 10.97 -2.18
C THR A 241 -0.55 10.16 -1.96
N PRO A 242 -0.57 8.82 -1.85
CA PRO A 242 0.63 8.09 -1.45
C PRO A 242 1.57 7.94 -2.66
N GLN A 243 2.40 8.97 -2.92
CA GLN A 243 3.36 8.97 -4.04
C GLN A 243 4.29 7.76 -3.98
N VAL A 244 4.63 7.31 -2.77
CA VAL A 244 5.45 6.10 -2.52
C VAL A 244 4.86 4.88 -3.23
N LEU A 245 3.53 4.72 -3.24
CA LEU A 245 2.88 3.59 -3.90
C LEU A 245 2.93 3.72 -5.42
N GLN A 246 2.79 4.92 -5.96
CA GLN A 246 2.95 5.14 -7.40
C GLN A 246 4.41 4.88 -7.83
N MET A 247 5.36 5.36 -7.04
CA MET A 247 6.80 5.19 -7.28
C MET A 247 7.21 3.71 -7.22
N ILE A 248 6.76 2.94 -6.23
CA ILE A 248 7.14 1.51 -6.12
C ILE A 248 6.57 0.69 -7.27
N ILE A 249 5.35 0.98 -7.72
CA ILE A 249 4.76 0.31 -8.89
C ILE A 249 5.56 0.63 -10.16
N PHE A 250 5.92 1.90 -10.36
CA PHE A 250 6.79 2.25 -11.47
C PHE A 250 8.19 1.64 -11.34
N ASP A 251 8.75 1.55 -10.13
CA ASP A 251 10.07 0.94 -9.93
C ASP A 251 10.09 -0.55 -10.27
N THR A 252 9.03 -1.28 -9.94
CA THR A 252 8.86 -2.67 -10.39
C THR A 252 8.87 -2.76 -11.92
N LEU A 253 8.10 -1.91 -12.60
CA LEU A 253 8.10 -1.83 -14.07
C LEU A 253 9.48 -1.42 -14.61
N PHE A 254 10.13 -0.44 -13.99
CA PHE A 254 11.42 0.08 -14.42
C PHE A 254 12.51 -0.99 -14.28
N PHE A 255 12.53 -1.75 -13.18
CA PHE A 255 13.46 -2.87 -13.03
C PHE A 255 13.22 -3.95 -14.08
N LYS A 256 11.97 -4.27 -14.42
CA LYS A 256 11.69 -5.16 -15.56
C LYS A 256 12.20 -4.56 -16.87
N TYR A 257 11.96 -3.28 -17.11
CA TYR A 257 12.44 -2.60 -18.29
C TYR A 257 13.97 -2.67 -18.40
N LEU A 258 14.71 -2.47 -17.30
CA LEU A 258 16.16 -2.60 -17.27
C LEU A 258 16.66 -3.99 -17.68
N THR A 259 15.90 -5.07 -17.49
CA THR A 259 16.31 -6.40 -17.97
C THR A 259 16.23 -6.55 -19.50
N LEU A 260 15.53 -5.62 -20.18
CA LEU A 260 15.39 -5.61 -21.64
C LEU A 260 16.39 -4.66 -22.31
N VAL A 261 16.97 -3.73 -21.56
CA VAL A 261 17.94 -2.78 -22.10
C VAL A 261 19.33 -3.39 -21.98
N ASP A 262 20.01 -3.50 -23.12
CA ASP A 262 21.36 -4.06 -23.23
C ASP A 262 22.43 -3.15 -22.58
N SER A 263 23.70 -3.56 -22.70
CA SER A 263 24.91 -2.86 -22.20
C SER A 263 25.00 -1.33 -22.43
N ASP A 264 24.20 -0.78 -23.34
CA ASP A 264 24.09 0.66 -23.57
C ASP A 264 23.46 1.43 -22.39
N ALA A 265 22.56 0.82 -21.62
CA ALA A 265 22.02 1.45 -20.40
C ALA A 265 23.10 1.64 -19.33
N ASP A 266 23.97 0.64 -19.14
CA ASP A 266 25.09 0.73 -18.20
C ASP A 266 26.08 1.82 -18.62
N LEU A 267 26.35 1.92 -19.92
CA LEU A 267 27.19 2.99 -20.47
C LEU A 267 26.54 4.37 -20.27
N ALA A 268 25.23 4.49 -20.47
CA ALA A 268 24.49 5.72 -20.22
C ALA A 268 24.54 6.14 -18.74
N LEU A 269 24.37 5.20 -17.82
CA LEU A 269 24.48 5.44 -16.37
C LEU A 269 25.89 5.91 -16.00
N GLN A 270 26.93 5.31 -16.57
CA GLN A 270 28.32 5.74 -16.36
C GLN A 270 28.56 7.17 -16.87
N LYS A 271 28.10 7.49 -18.08
CA LYS A 271 28.19 8.85 -18.67
C LYS A 271 27.46 9.89 -17.81
N GLY A 272 26.24 9.58 -17.38
CA GLY A 272 25.46 10.45 -16.51
C GLY A 272 26.14 10.72 -15.16
N ARG A 273 26.73 9.69 -14.54
CA ARG A 273 27.52 9.84 -13.30
C ARG A 273 28.76 10.71 -13.52
N GLN A 274 29.49 10.53 -14.62
CA GLN A 274 30.67 11.34 -14.94
C GLN A 274 30.32 12.82 -15.15
N ALA A 275 29.25 13.12 -15.88
CA ALA A 275 28.81 14.50 -16.11
C ALA A 275 28.49 15.25 -14.80
N LEU A 276 27.86 14.56 -13.83
CA LEU A 276 27.55 15.14 -12.51
C LEU A 276 28.80 15.37 -11.64
N ILE A 277 29.85 14.57 -11.82
CA ILE A 277 31.12 14.71 -11.10
C ILE A 277 31.95 15.84 -11.72
N GLN A 278 31.99 15.94 -13.05
CA GLN A 278 32.73 16.96 -13.79
C GLN A 278 32.10 18.35 -13.67
N GLY A 279 30.78 18.46 -13.50
CA GLY A 279 30.09 19.74 -13.26
C GLY A 279 30.36 20.38 -11.89
N LYS A 280 31.28 19.83 -11.08
CA LYS A 280 31.68 20.36 -9.76
C LYS A 280 33.02 21.12 -9.78
N SER A 281 33.61 21.36 -10.95
CA SER A 281 34.80 22.21 -11.15
C SER A 281 34.42 23.56 -11.74
#